data_AF-A0A6L6E5F3-F1
#
_entry.id   AF-A0A6L6E5F3-F1
#
_cell.length_a   1.000
_cell.length_b   1.000
_cell.length_c   1.000
_cell.angle_alpha   90.00
_cell.angle_beta   90.00
_cell.angle_gamma   90.00
#
_symmetry.space_group_name_H-M   'P 1'
#
loop_
_entity.id
_entity.type
_entity.pdbx_description
1 polymer ?
#
loop_
_entity_poly.entity_id
_entity_poly.type
_entity_poly.pdbx_seq_one_letter_code
_entity_poly.pdbx_strand_id
1 'polypeptide(L)'
;MKRAWSQIIAIWVAVAATTVLVTAAAPAESALAWYGAILAGSIATVSMIHLVKASATGIVTELIYVAGGSYVILTLASGYLFLFRF
;
A
#
# COMPACT_ATOMS: atom_id res chain seq x y z
N MET A 1 14.51 0.24 -15.85
CA MET A 1 14.44 1.11 -14.65
C MET A 1 13.23 2.06 -14.65
N LYS A 2 12.96 2.86 -15.70
CA LYS A 2 11.82 3.82 -15.69
C LYS A 2 10.42 3.17 -15.52
N ARG A 3 10.18 2.00 -16.13
CA ARG A 3 8.88 1.31 -16.10
C ARG A 3 8.52 0.67 -14.75
N ALA A 4 9.51 0.22 -13.98
CA ALA A 4 9.29 -0.35 -12.64
C ALA A 4 8.90 0.75 -11.64
N TRP A 5 9.62 1.87 -11.67
CA TRP A 5 9.33 3.02 -10.82
C TRP A 5 7.95 3.62 -11.07
N SER A 6 7.49 3.68 -12.32
CA SER A 6 6.13 4.15 -12.60
C SER A 6 5.06 3.25 -11.98
N GLN A 7 5.31 1.94 -11.89
CA GLN A 7 4.39 1.00 -11.24
C GLN A 7 4.41 1.14 -9.72
N ILE A 8 5.59 1.24 -9.11
CA ILE A 8 5.74 1.46 -7.66
C ILE A 8 4.99 2.72 -7.23
N ILE A 9 5.20 3.84 -7.95
CA ILE A 9 4.56 5.12 -7.65
C ILE A 9 3.03 5.01 -7.82
N ALA A 10 2.56 4.35 -8.87
CA ALA A 10 1.11 4.14 -9.08
C ALA A 10 0.48 3.35 -7.92
N ILE A 11 1.17 2.32 -7.41
CA ILE A 11 0.70 1.54 -6.26
C ILE A 11 0.69 2.41 -4.99
N TRP A 12 1.72 3.23 -4.75
CA TRP A 12 1.72 4.15 -3.61
C TRP A 12 0.58 5.16 -3.66
N VAL A 13 0.28 5.71 -4.85
CA VAL A 13 -0.87 6.61 -5.02
C VAL A 13 -2.18 5.88 -4.71
N ALA A 14 -2.35 4.64 -5.19
CA ALA A 14 -3.54 3.85 -4.88
C ALA A 14 -3.66 3.52 -3.38
N VAL A 15 -2.54 3.19 -2.73
CA VAL A 15 -2.49 2.96 -1.27
C VAL A 15 -2.84 4.24 -0.52
N ALA A 16 -2.26 5.38 -0.88
CA ALA A 16 -2.59 6.66 -0.26
C ALA A 16 -4.07 7.02 -0.44
N ALA A 17 -4.62 6.88 -1.64
CA ALA A 17 -6.02 7.17 -1.93
C ALA A 17 -6.97 6.27 -1.13
N THR A 18 -6.73 4.95 -1.14
CA THR A 18 -7.56 3.99 -0.38
C THR A 18 -7.43 4.19 1.13
N THR A 19 -6.23 4.53 1.62
CA THR A 19 -6.01 4.89 3.02
C THR A 19 -6.85 6.10 3.40
N VAL A 20 -6.77 7.21 2.65
CA VAL A 20 -7.57 8.43 2.91
C VAL A 20 -9.06 8.13 2.91
N LEU A 21 -9.54 7.34 1.96
CA LEU A 21 -10.95 6.93 1.89
C LEU A 21 -11.38 6.15 3.13
N VAL A 22 -10.58 5.16 3.56
CA VAL A 22 -10.83 4.38 4.78
C VAL A 22 -10.77 5.27 6.01
N THR A 23 -9.75 6.12 6.13
CA THR A 23 -9.60 7.04 7.26
C THR A 23 -10.77 8.03 7.36
N ALA A 24 -11.38 8.42 6.25
CA ALA A 24 -12.53 9.32 6.25
C ALA A 24 -13.87 8.59 6.52
N ALA A 25 -14.09 7.43 5.90
CA ALA A 25 -15.40 6.78 5.88
C ALA A 25 -15.58 5.66 6.92
N ALA A 26 -14.52 4.94 7.27
CA ALA A 26 -14.63 3.79 8.17
C ALA A 26 -14.62 4.22 9.65
N PRO A 27 -15.32 3.51 10.55
CA PRO A 27 -15.13 3.65 12.01
C PRO A 27 -13.67 3.36 12.43
N ALA A 28 -13.16 4.10 13.42
CA ALA A 28 -11.76 4.01 13.86
C ALA A 28 -11.36 2.58 14.26
N GLU A 29 -12.26 1.86 14.93
CA GLU A 29 -12.11 0.46 15.35
C GLU A 29 -11.82 -0.49 14.18
N SER A 30 -12.39 -0.20 13.01
CA SER A 30 -12.26 -1.04 11.80
C SER A 30 -11.15 -0.57 10.85
N ALA A 31 -10.71 0.69 10.98
CA ALA A 31 -9.77 1.31 10.03
C ALA A 31 -8.39 0.62 10.04
N LEU A 32 -7.92 0.16 11.21
CA LEU A 32 -6.64 -0.57 11.30
C LEU A 32 -6.69 -1.91 10.57
N ALA A 33 -7.82 -2.62 10.60
CA ALA A 33 -8.00 -3.87 9.86
C ALA A 33 -7.96 -3.61 8.34
N TRP A 34 -8.61 -2.52 7.89
CA TRP A 34 -8.55 -2.08 6.50
C TRP A 34 -7.14 -1.68 6.05
N TYR A 35 -6.34 -1.06 6.91
CA TYR A 35 -4.94 -0.75 6.60
C TYR A 35 -4.12 -2.03 6.36
N GLY A 36 -4.34 -3.07 7.17
CA GLY A 36 -3.75 -4.39 6.92
C GLY A 36 -4.15 -4.97 5.57
N ALA A 37 -5.44 -4.85 5.19
CA ALA A 37 -5.92 -5.29 3.88
C ALA A 37 -5.31 -4.48 2.72
N ILE A 38 -5.15 -3.17 2.87
CA ILE A 38 -4.50 -2.29 1.88
C ILE A 38 -3.04 -2.70 1.69
N LEU A 39 -2.30 -2.94 2.78
CA LEU A 39 -0.92 -3.39 2.71
C LEU A 39 -0.80 -4.74 1.98
N ALA A 40 -1.60 -5.73 2.39
CA ALA A 40 -1.64 -7.04 1.75
C ALA A 40 -2.00 -6.93 0.26
N GLY A 41 -2.98 -6.09 -0.09
CA GLY A 41 -3.40 -5.83 -1.47
C GLY A 41 -2.30 -5.22 -2.33
N SER A 42 -1.49 -4.31 -1.77
CA SER A 42 -0.35 -3.70 -2.48
C SER A 42 0.70 -4.76 -2.87
N ILE A 43 0.99 -5.68 -1.96
CA ILE A 43 1.94 -6.80 -2.17
C ILE A 43 1.39 -7.80 -3.17
N ALA A 44 0.12 -8.19 -3.01
CA ALA A 44 -0.55 -9.08 -3.94
C ALA A 44 -0.56 -8.51 -5.37
N THR A 45 -0.73 -7.19 -5.52
CA THR A 45 -0.71 -6.51 -6.82
C THR A 45 0.65 -6.62 -7.50
N VAL A 46 1.76 -6.40 -6.79
CA VAL A 46 3.11 -6.57 -7.35
C VAL A 46 3.32 -8.02 -7.79
N SER A 47 2.95 -9.00 -6.95
CA SER A 47 3.04 -10.42 -7.27
C SER A 47 2.22 -10.77 -8.52
N MET A 48 1.00 -10.26 -8.64
CA MET A 48 0.13 -10.46 -9.80
C MET A 48 0.72 -9.84 -11.08
N ILE A 49 1.29 -8.63 -11.01
CA ILE A 49 1.95 -7.98 -12.15
C ILE A 49 3.09 -8.86 -12.69
N HIS A 50 3.90 -9.43 -11.80
CA HIS A 50 5.00 -10.31 -12.19
C HIS A 50 4.54 -11.68 -12.70
N LEU A 51 3.45 -12.21 -12.14
CA LEU A 51 2.80 -13.42 -12.65
C LEU A 51 2.35 -13.23 -14.12
N VAL A 52 1.72 -12.09 -14.43
CA VAL A 52 1.25 -11.76 -15.79
C VAL A 52 2.41 -11.49 -16.76
N LYS A 53 3.50 -10.85 -16.30
CA LYS A 53 4.67 -10.58 -17.13
C LYS A 53 5.55 -11.82 -17.40
N ALA A 54 5.25 -12.96 -16.77
CA ALA A 54 6.04 -14.20 -16.85
C ALA A 54 7.54 -14.00 -16.59
N SER A 55 7.89 -13.03 -15.72
CA SER A 55 9.27 -12.70 -15.38
C SER A 55 9.37 -12.32 -13.92
N ALA A 56 10.19 -13.05 -13.16
CA ALA A 56 10.45 -12.79 -11.74
C ALA A 56 11.62 -11.81 -11.52
N THR A 57 12.28 -11.34 -12.57
CA THR A 57 13.46 -10.49 -12.43
C THR A 57 13.07 -9.15 -11.78
N GLY A 58 13.66 -8.85 -10.62
CA GLY A 58 13.43 -7.59 -9.89
C GLY A 58 12.21 -7.57 -8.97
N ILE A 59 11.42 -8.67 -8.90
CA ILE A 59 10.20 -8.72 -8.08
C ILE A 59 10.45 -8.39 -6.61
N VAL A 60 11.54 -8.92 -6.03
CA VAL A 60 11.87 -8.71 -4.61
C VAL A 60 12.15 -7.23 -4.33
N THR A 61 12.88 -6.57 -5.23
CA THR A 61 13.18 -5.15 -5.11
C THR A 61 11.91 -4.31 -5.20
N GLU A 62 11.03 -4.59 -6.17
CA GLU A 62 9.74 -3.90 -6.31
C GLU A 62 8.84 -4.14 -5.08
N LEU A 63 8.81 -5.36 -4.56
CA LEU A 63 8.09 -5.71 -3.33
C LEU A 63 8.59 -4.93 -2.12
N ILE A 64 9.91 -4.82 -1.93
CA ILE A 64 10.48 -4.06 -0.80
C ILE A 64 10.12 -2.58 -0.90
N TYR A 65 10.23 -1.98 -2.09
CA TYR A 65 9.87 -0.57 -2.26
C TYR A 65 8.37 -0.32 -2.07
N VAL A 66 7.51 -1.17 -2.64
CA VAL A 66 6.07 -1.06 -2.46
C VAL A 66 5.69 -1.27 -0.99
N ALA A 67 6.19 -2.34 -0.35
CA ALA A 67 5.94 -2.62 1.06
C ALA A 67 6.38 -1.43 1.94
N GLY A 68 7.62 -0.97 1.77
CA GLY A 68 8.19 0.08 2.59
C GLY A 68 7.44 1.41 2.48
N GLY A 69 7.18 1.87 1.25
CA GLY A 69 6.42 3.12 1.05
C GLY A 69 4.97 3.02 1.54
N SER A 70 4.29 1.91 1.27
CA SER A 70 2.95 1.64 1.81
C SER A 70 2.95 1.63 3.34
N TYR A 71 3.96 1.04 3.97
CA TYR A 71 4.09 1.01 5.42
C TYR A 71 4.20 2.42 5.99
N VAL A 72 5.04 3.28 5.40
CA VAL A 72 5.17 4.68 5.85
C VAL A 72 3.83 5.43 5.77
N ILE A 73 3.11 5.28 4.64
CA ILE A 73 1.79 5.91 4.47
C ILE A 73 0.81 5.46 5.56
N LEU A 74 0.72 4.14 5.77
CA LEU A 74 -0.22 3.56 6.73
C LEU A 74 0.17 3.85 8.17
N THR A 75 1.46 3.90 8.50
CA THR A 75 1.95 4.32 9.83
C THR A 75 1.55 5.76 10.13
N LEU A 76 1.70 6.68 9.18
CA LEU A 76 1.26 8.07 9.36
C LEU A 76 -0.25 8.17 9.57
N ALA A 77 -1.04 7.43 8.77
CA ALA A 77 -2.49 7.39 8.91
C ALA A 77 -2.93 6.75 10.25
N SER A 78 -2.19 5.74 10.72
CA SER A 78 -2.43 5.11 12.03
C SER A 78 -2.13 6.07 13.18
N GLY A 79 -1.02 6.83 13.08
CA GLY A 79 -0.70 7.88 14.04
C GLY A 79 -1.77 8.97 14.08
N TYR A 80 -2.28 9.39 12.92
CA TYR A 80 -3.41 10.33 12.85
C TYR A 80 -4.66 9.79 13.56
N LEU A 81 -5.05 8.53 13.29
CA LEU A 81 -6.18 7.92 13.98
C LEU A 81 -5.97 7.92 15.50
N PHE A 82 -4.79 7.53 15.96
CA PHE A 82 -4.47 7.44 17.39
C PHE A 82 -4.49 8.79 18.10
N LEU A 83 -4.07 9.87 17.44
CA LEU A 83 -3.98 11.21 18.05
C LEU A 83 -5.29 12.00 17.99
N PHE A 84 -6.13 11.78 16.98
CA PHE A 84 -7.27 12.66 16.68
C PHE A 84 -8.63 11.96 16.61
N ARG A 85 -8.69 10.62 16.54
CA ARG A 85 -9.95 9.89 16.32
C ARG A 85 -10.22 8.78 17.33
N PHE A 86 -9.20 8.27 18.01
CA PHE A 86 -9.34 7.44 19.21
C PHE A 86 -9.44 8.33 20.45
#